data_AF-A0A930EXB2-F1
#
_entry.id   AF-A0A930EXB2-F1
#
_cell.length_a   1.000
_cell.length_b   1.000
_cell.length_c   1.000
_cell.angle_alpha   90.00
_cell.angle_beta   90.00
_cell.angle_gamma   90.00
#
_symmetry.space_group_name_H-M   'P 1'
#
loop_
_entity.id
_entity.type
_entity.pdbx_description
1 polymer ?
#
loop_
_entity_poly.entity_id
_entity_poly.type
_entity_poly.pdbx_seq_one_letter_code
_entity_poly.pdbx_strand_id
1 'polypeptide(L)'
;VKINRHAESSVDPDEWYYHALKMYPEKFDSTSSNNFTSFDAFNINIRKYFFASLYGQLAVLQRDIEILQELPEAINGRGKVIDNSAVFDTFLNMIQTLQAELMPEDESSAYTFAIYQNYKQQIQMMEDIKLSSYKKENYPEHARAMDHLKKTLKNLSEERLNEDDFVSDARDASIINTALINLAKNTYQNCVCIKQENTAMYFSDMERYAYEILKHENVAKVIRDNLQEVMIDEFQDTSKLQDTIIEMIANPNCIFRVGDTKQSIYRFRQAKPALMRSKLNESEKIVEETIDTSMQSAKIILSRNYRSDARIIQFTNILFQKIMNVKESTEKYGEDDIVDWFPKNDSPEALIEFASYTPKNQTAIVSDDEDEDEDIKMIKANWIANKIIDTYNQELKLAKENDTKLPSFHDFAILLRSHGDKAYLKAAFEAKGIPYSI
;
A
#
# COMPACT_ATOMS: atom_id res chain seq x y z
N VAL A 1 5.38 -16.01 11.78
CA VAL A 1 6.53 -15.09 11.62
C VAL A 1 6.79 -14.89 10.14
N LYS A 2 6.49 -13.71 9.57
CA LYS A 2 6.86 -13.36 8.19
C LYS A 2 8.37 -13.07 8.17
N ILE A 3 9.14 -14.15 8.12
CA ILE A 3 10.59 -14.12 8.05
C ILE A 3 10.93 -13.30 6.80
N ASN A 4 11.65 -12.19 6.97
CA ASN A 4 12.37 -11.51 5.90
C ASN A 4 11.68 -10.46 4.99
N ARG A 5 10.63 -9.76 5.44
CA ARG A 5 10.19 -8.53 4.72
C ARG A 5 11.17 -7.34 4.85
N HIS A 6 12.21 -7.49 5.68
CA HIS A 6 12.95 -6.34 6.22
C HIS A 6 14.46 -6.56 6.33
N ALA A 7 15.02 -7.64 5.77
CA ALA A 7 16.43 -7.57 5.44
C ALA A 7 16.62 -6.39 4.48
N GLU A 8 17.67 -5.59 4.71
CA GLU A 8 17.94 -4.42 3.90
C GLU A 8 17.95 -4.86 2.43
N SER A 9 17.01 -4.32 1.66
CA SER A 9 16.91 -4.66 0.24
C SER A 9 18.13 -4.07 -0.44
N SER A 10 19.13 -4.90 -0.71
CA SER A 10 20.28 -4.51 -1.53
C SER A 10 20.03 -4.82 -3.00
N VAL A 11 20.70 -4.05 -3.86
CA VAL A 11 20.84 -4.37 -5.28
C VAL A 11 21.64 -5.66 -5.49
N ASP A 12 22.49 -6.01 -4.51
CA ASP A 12 23.28 -7.24 -4.44
C ASP A 12 22.59 -8.32 -3.58
N PRO A 13 22.25 -9.50 -4.14
CA PRO A 13 21.65 -10.59 -3.38
C PRO A 13 22.56 -11.12 -2.29
N ASP A 14 23.88 -11.13 -2.48
CA ASP A 14 24.81 -11.66 -1.48
C ASP A 14 24.81 -10.78 -0.23
N GLU A 15 24.67 -9.46 -0.39
CA GLU A 15 24.46 -8.54 0.74
C GLU A 15 23.13 -8.83 1.45
N TRP A 16 22.06 -9.06 0.70
CA TRP A 16 20.77 -9.45 1.28
C TRP A 16 20.88 -10.77 2.07
N TYR A 17 21.52 -11.80 1.50
CA TYR A 17 21.72 -13.09 2.16
C TYR A 17 22.55 -12.92 3.43
N TYR A 18 23.63 -12.13 3.37
CA TYR A 18 24.48 -11.85 4.52
C TYR A 18 23.72 -11.10 5.62
N HIS A 19 22.92 -10.09 5.26
CA HIS A 19 22.10 -9.35 6.20
C HIS A 19 21.01 -10.24 6.83
N ALA A 20 20.37 -11.10 6.01
CA ALA A 20 19.39 -12.07 6.49
C ALA A 20 20.00 -13.08 7.48
N LEU A 21 21.21 -13.59 7.21
CA LEU A 21 21.92 -14.47 8.15
C LEU A 21 22.33 -13.72 9.42
N LYS A 22 22.77 -12.46 9.31
CA LYS A 22 23.08 -11.59 10.45
C LYS A 22 21.89 -11.28 11.36
N MET A 23 20.66 -11.56 10.95
CA MET A 23 19.51 -11.47 11.86
C MET A 23 19.45 -12.65 12.85
N TYR A 24 20.26 -13.69 12.62
CA TYR A 24 20.29 -14.92 13.39
C TYR A 24 21.73 -15.22 13.88
N PRO A 25 21.91 -15.85 15.04
CA PRO A 25 23.23 -16.28 15.49
C PRO A 25 23.78 -17.42 14.63
N GLU A 26 25.05 -17.33 14.23
CA GLU A 26 25.76 -18.40 13.49
C GLU A 26 25.94 -19.68 14.33
N LYS A 27 26.10 -19.52 15.65
CA LYS A 27 26.15 -20.60 16.64
C LYS A 27 25.51 -20.13 17.94
N PHE A 28 24.71 -21.01 18.56
CA PHE A 28 24.25 -20.82 19.94
C PHE A 28 25.38 -21.12 20.92
N ASP A 29 26.32 -20.17 21.04
CA ASP A 29 27.37 -20.19 22.06
C ASP A 29 27.46 -18.80 22.67
N SER A 30 27.47 -18.75 24.01
CA SER A 30 27.54 -17.60 24.92
C SER A 30 28.46 -16.43 24.54
N THR A 31 29.40 -16.63 23.61
CA THR A 31 30.35 -15.60 23.14
C THR A 31 29.91 -14.89 21.85
N SER A 32 28.82 -15.31 21.19
CA SER A 32 28.33 -14.67 19.97
C SER A 32 27.57 -13.36 20.30
N SER A 33 27.83 -12.30 19.52
CA SER A 33 27.20 -10.98 19.71
C SER A 33 25.70 -10.94 19.38
N ASN A 34 25.13 -12.07 18.94
CA ASN A 34 23.78 -12.19 18.40
C ASN A 34 23.00 -13.35 19.06
N ASN A 35 23.42 -13.77 20.26
CA ASN A 35 22.64 -14.72 21.03
C ASN A 35 21.38 -14.02 21.54
N PHE A 36 20.22 -14.60 21.23
CA PHE A 36 18.98 -14.25 21.92
C PHE A 36 19.10 -14.67 23.40
N THR A 37 19.76 -13.85 24.24
CA THR A 37 19.90 -14.10 25.69
C THR A 37 18.82 -13.42 26.51
N SER A 38 18.15 -12.44 25.91
CA SER A 38 17.06 -11.65 26.46
C SER A 38 16.25 -11.08 25.30
N PHE A 39 15.05 -10.59 25.56
CA PHE A 39 14.25 -9.91 24.54
C PHE A 39 14.97 -8.66 23.99
N ASP A 40 15.71 -7.94 24.84
CA ASP A 40 16.42 -6.72 24.42
C ASP A 40 17.66 -7.00 23.55
N ALA A 41 18.18 -8.23 23.57
CA ALA A 41 19.30 -8.66 22.73
C ALA A 41 18.90 -8.88 21.26
N PHE A 42 17.59 -8.94 20.95
CA PHE A 42 17.13 -9.05 19.57
C PHE A 42 17.50 -7.80 18.77
N ASN A 43 17.79 -8.01 17.49
CA ASN A 43 18.00 -6.92 16.55
C ASN A 43 16.85 -5.90 16.63
N ILE A 44 17.19 -4.61 16.70
CA ILE A 44 16.23 -3.52 16.91
C ILE A 44 15.07 -3.54 15.91
N ASN A 45 15.32 -3.97 14.67
CA ASN A 45 14.28 -4.07 13.66
C ASN A 45 13.25 -5.16 14.03
N ILE A 46 13.69 -6.32 14.51
CA ILE A 46 12.79 -7.40 14.95
C ILE A 46 11.88 -6.88 16.07
N ARG A 47 12.47 -6.18 17.05
CA ARG A 47 11.71 -5.57 18.16
C ARG A 47 10.71 -4.54 17.64
N LYS A 48 11.14 -3.59 16.82
CA LYS A 48 10.27 -2.59 16.19
C LYS A 48 9.05 -3.21 15.50
N TYR A 49 9.20 -4.32 14.78
CA TYR A 49 8.06 -5.00 14.15
C TYR A 49 7.12 -5.69 15.12
N PHE A 50 7.67 -6.31 16.16
CA PHE A 50 6.86 -6.88 17.24
C PHE A 50 5.97 -5.78 17.85
N PHE A 51 6.55 -4.64 18.20
CA PHE A 51 5.81 -3.49 18.73
C PHE A 51 4.81 -2.89 17.73
N ALA A 52 5.14 -2.84 16.44
CA ALA A 52 4.20 -2.44 15.39
C ALA A 52 2.97 -3.35 15.29
N SER A 53 3.15 -4.65 15.49
CA SER A 53 2.05 -5.60 15.53
C SER A 53 1.11 -5.33 16.72
N LEU A 54 1.68 -5.06 17.90
CA LEU A 54 0.91 -4.71 19.09
C LEU A 54 0.14 -3.38 18.89
N TYR A 55 0.79 -2.38 18.29
CA TYR A 55 0.14 -1.12 17.92
C TYR A 55 -1.08 -1.36 17.00
N GLY A 56 -0.93 -2.21 15.99
CA GLY A 56 -2.02 -2.56 15.08
C GLY A 56 -3.20 -3.24 15.79
N GLN A 57 -2.92 -4.10 16.77
CA GLN A 57 -3.96 -4.72 17.60
C GLN A 57 -4.69 -3.68 18.46
N LEU A 58 -3.98 -2.70 19.04
CA LEU A 58 -4.60 -1.59 19.77
C LEU A 58 -5.49 -0.71 18.89
N ALA A 59 -5.08 -0.46 17.64
CA ALA A 59 -5.89 0.31 16.69
C ALA A 59 -7.24 -0.37 16.37
N VAL A 60 -7.25 -1.71 16.33
CA VAL A 60 -8.50 -2.49 16.19
C VAL A 60 -9.41 -2.31 17.41
N LEU A 61 -8.86 -2.40 18.63
CA LEU A 61 -9.63 -2.14 19.86
C LEU A 61 -10.18 -0.72 19.90
N GLN A 62 -9.36 0.27 19.53
CA GLN A 62 -9.77 1.68 19.47
C GLN A 62 -10.97 1.85 18.54
N ARG A 63 -10.91 1.29 17.32
CA ARG A 63 -11.99 1.35 16.35
C ARG A 63 -13.29 0.73 16.90
N ASP A 64 -13.20 -0.43 17.56
CA ASP A 64 -14.37 -1.06 18.16
C ASP A 64 -14.99 -0.17 19.25
N ILE A 65 -14.16 0.49 20.06
CA ILE A 65 -14.62 1.40 21.12
C ILE A 65 -15.26 2.66 20.53
N GLU A 66 -14.66 3.24 19.47
CA GLU A 66 -15.21 4.40 18.77
C GLU A 66 -16.61 4.08 18.20
N ILE A 67 -16.78 2.92 17.55
CA ILE A 67 -18.10 2.44 17.09
C ILE A 67 -19.08 2.28 18.26
N LEU A 68 -18.61 1.80 19.42
CA LEU A 68 -19.45 1.61 20.61
C LEU A 68 -19.82 2.92 21.31
N GLN A 69 -19.05 4.00 21.09
CA GLN A 69 -19.34 5.35 21.56
C GLN A 69 -20.28 6.13 20.63
N GLU A 70 -20.35 5.76 19.35
CA GLU A 70 -21.38 6.30 18.45
C GLU A 70 -22.77 5.93 18.99
N LEU A 71 -23.62 6.96 19.15
CA LEU A 71 -24.95 6.84 19.75
C LEU A 71 -25.75 5.75 19.01
N PRO A 72 -26.20 4.68 19.71
CA PRO A 72 -27.08 3.70 19.08
C PRO A 72 -28.44 4.36 18.82
N GLU A 73 -28.83 4.54 17.56
CA GLU A 73 -30.24 4.72 17.24
C GLU A 73 -30.98 3.43 17.58
N ALA A 74 -31.78 3.45 18.66
CA ALA A 74 -32.52 2.28 19.08
C ALA A 74 -33.53 1.87 18.00
N ILE A 75 -33.31 0.72 17.38
CA ILE A 75 -34.32 0.10 16.51
C ILE A 75 -35.58 -0.15 17.37
N ASN A 76 -36.73 0.35 16.91
CA ASN A 76 -38.05 0.17 17.53
C ASN A 76 -38.29 0.81 18.92
N GLY A 77 -37.45 1.75 19.38
CA GLY A 77 -37.73 2.55 20.59
C GLY A 77 -37.85 1.78 21.91
N ARG A 78 -37.34 0.54 21.97
CA ARG A 78 -37.37 -0.33 23.16
C ARG A 78 -35.96 -0.89 23.46
N GLY A 79 -35.09 -0.04 23.99
CA GLY A 79 -33.78 -0.44 24.48
C GLY A 79 -33.50 0.16 25.86
N LYS A 80 -32.90 -0.62 26.78
CA LYS A 80 -32.32 -0.06 28.00
C LYS A 80 -31.03 0.67 27.58
N VAL A 81 -30.80 1.88 28.10
CA VAL A 81 -29.52 2.57 27.94
C VAL A 81 -28.47 1.75 28.68
N ILE A 82 -27.51 1.21 27.93
CA ILE A 82 -26.32 0.56 28.49
C ILE A 82 -25.22 1.60 28.39
N ASP A 83 -24.79 2.10 29.54
CA ASP A 83 -23.76 3.12 29.61
C ASP A 83 -22.44 2.50 30.07
N ASN A 84 -21.55 2.28 29.10
CA ASN A 84 -20.14 1.93 29.35
C ASN A 84 -19.23 3.14 29.07
N SER A 85 -19.75 4.37 28.89
CA SER A 85 -19.00 5.53 28.40
C SER A 85 -17.74 5.83 29.20
N ALA A 86 -17.84 5.90 30.53
CA ALA A 86 -16.69 6.13 31.41
C ALA A 86 -15.62 5.03 31.30
N VAL A 87 -16.02 3.78 31.06
CA VAL A 87 -15.10 2.66 30.85
C VAL A 87 -14.42 2.79 29.48
N PHE A 88 -15.17 3.14 28.45
CA PHE A 88 -14.65 3.37 27.11
C PHE A 88 -13.67 4.55 27.07
N ASP A 89 -13.97 5.66 27.75
CA ASP A 89 -13.04 6.79 27.89
C ASP A 89 -11.75 6.37 28.60
N THR A 90 -11.87 5.52 29.63
CA THR A 90 -10.71 4.96 30.33
C THR A 90 -9.87 4.09 29.38
N PHE A 91 -10.52 3.21 28.60
CA PHE A 91 -9.84 2.35 27.63
C PHE A 91 -9.14 3.16 26.54
N LEU A 92 -9.80 4.18 25.99
CA LEU A 92 -9.21 5.05 24.96
C LEU A 92 -7.98 5.79 25.48
N ASN A 93 -8.03 6.32 26.71
CA ASN A 93 -6.87 6.96 27.34
C ASN A 93 -5.70 5.98 27.54
N MET A 94 -5.99 4.76 28.02
CA MET A 94 -4.98 3.71 28.16
C MET A 94 -4.40 3.29 26.80
N ILE A 95 -5.24 3.12 25.77
CA ILE A 95 -4.81 2.78 24.41
C ILE A 95 -3.92 3.88 23.84
N GLN A 96 -4.29 5.15 23.97
CA GLN A 96 -3.47 6.27 23.49
C GLN A 96 -2.11 6.32 24.18
N THR A 97 -2.08 6.08 25.49
CA THR A 97 -0.83 6.03 26.26
C THR A 97 0.07 4.89 25.77
N LEU A 98 -0.50 3.69 25.62
CA LEU A 98 0.23 2.53 25.10
C LEU A 98 0.71 2.77 23.67
N GLN A 99 -0.12 3.32 22.78
CA GLN A 99 0.25 3.61 21.40
C GLN A 99 1.47 4.53 21.32
N ALA A 100 1.55 5.55 22.18
CA ALA A 100 2.71 6.44 22.27
C ALA A 100 3.98 5.72 22.77
N GLU A 101 3.85 4.80 23.73
CA GLU A 101 4.98 4.01 24.22
C GLU A 101 5.45 2.94 23.22
N LEU A 102 4.52 2.31 22.49
CA LEU A 102 4.82 1.28 21.50
C LEU A 102 5.44 1.88 20.22
N MET A 103 5.27 3.17 19.96
CA MET A 103 5.78 3.88 18.77
C MET A 103 6.32 5.27 19.16
N PRO A 104 7.48 5.35 19.84
CA PRO A 104 8.06 6.61 20.26
C PRO A 104 8.67 7.38 19.09
N GLU A 105 8.75 8.71 19.21
CA GLU A 105 9.37 9.59 18.20
C GLU A 105 10.89 9.45 18.13
N ASP A 106 11.54 9.04 19.23
CA ASP A 106 12.98 8.78 19.32
C ASP A 106 13.24 7.27 19.49
N GLU A 107 13.94 6.67 18.52
CA GLU A 107 14.19 5.23 18.45
C GLU A 107 15.40 4.78 19.30
N SER A 108 16.21 5.70 19.84
CA SER A 108 17.50 5.39 20.46
C SER A 108 17.43 4.55 21.76
N SER A 109 16.28 4.53 22.43
CA SER A 109 16.02 3.71 23.64
C SER A 109 14.68 2.97 23.62
N ALA A 110 14.09 2.81 22.43
CA ALA A 110 12.74 2.26 22.24
C ALA A 110 12.72 0.71 22.23
N TYR A 111 11.51 0.15 22.37
CA TYR A 111 11.23 -1.28 22.13
C TYR A 111 11.92 -2.26 23.10
N THR A 112 11.82 -2.01 24.41
CA THR A 112 12.38 -2.90 25.44
C THR A 112 11.34 -3.87 26.00
N PHE A 113 11.79 -4.94 26.63
CA PHE A 113 10.91 -5.90 27.29
C PHE A 113 10.04 -5.25 28.38
N ALA A 114 10.55 -4.22 29.04
CA ALA A 114 9.81 -3.45 30.04
C ALA A 114 8.54 -2.80 29.46
N ILE A 115 8.60 -2.28 28.23
CA ILE A 115 7.42 -1.71 27.55
C ILE A 115 6.39 -2.80 27.25
N TYR A 116 6.85 -3.98 26.80
CA TYR A 116 5.93 -5.12 26.59
C TYR A 116 5.28 -5.59 27.90
N GLN A 117 6.00 -5.57 29.01
CA GLN A 117 5.43 -5.88 30.33
C GLN A 117 4.35 -4.86 30.74
N ASN A 118 4.59 -3.57 30.51
CA ASN A 118 3.57 -2.54 30.76
C ASN A 118 2.34 -2.77 29.87
N TYR A 119 2.53 -2.98 28.57
CA TYR A 119 1.45 -3.32 27.63
C TYR A 119 0.59 -4.48 28.14
N LYS A 120 1.24 -5.59 28.53
CA LYS A 120 0.56 -6.77 29.06
C LYS A 120 -0.24 -6.47 30.34
N GLN A 121 0.32 -5.68 31.24
CA GLN A 121 -0.35 -5.27 32.47
C GLN A 121 -1.60 -4.44 32.17
N GLN A 122 -1.51 -3.46 31.26
CA GLN A 122 -2.64 -2.61 30.89
C GLN A 122 -3.75 -3.40 30.17
N ILE A 123 -3.40 -4.32 29.26
CA ILE A 123 -4.37 -5.20 28.60
C ILE A 123 -5.08 -6.08 29.62
N GLN A 124 -4.37 -6.64 30.61
CA GLN A 124 -5.00 -7.41 31.67
C GLN A 124 -5.97 -6.56 32.48
N MET A 125 -5.60 -5.32 32.83
CA MET A 125 -6.49 -4.40 33.53
C MET A 125 -7.75 -4.10 32.72
N MET A 126 -7.66 -3.96 31.40
CA MET A 126 -8.84 -3.80 30.53
C MET A 126 -9.72 -5.05 30.52
N GLU A 127 -9.13 -6.25 30.43
CA GLU A 127 -9.89 -7.51 30.43
C GLU A 127 -10.63 -7.72 31.77
N ASP A 128 -9.99 -7.37 32.88
CA ASP A 128 -10.56 -7.52 34.23
C ASP A 128 -11.76 -6.56 34.46
N ILE A 129 -11.89 -5.49 33.66
CA ILE A 129 -13.00 -4.54 33.76
C ILE A 129 -14.28 -5.12 33.14
N LYS A 130 -15.32 -5.21 33.97
CA LYS A 130 -16.59 -5.80 33.57
C LYS A 130 -17.40 -4.88 32.65
N LEU A 131 -17.51 -5.26 31.37
CA LEU A 131 -18.35 -4.59 30.37
C LEU A 131 -19.78 -5.15 30.29
N SER A 132 -20.78 -4.26 30.30
CA SER A 132 -22.18 -4.62 30.06
C SER A 132 -22.41 -4.97 28.58
N SER A 133 -23.13 -6.07 28.31
CA SER A 133 -23.40 -6.53 26.93
C SER A 133 -24.69 -5.94 26.35
N TYR A 134 -24.69 -5.70 25.04
CA TYR A 134 -25.87 -5.29 24.27
C TYR A 134 -26.72 -6.51 23.86
N LYS A 135 -28.05 -6.33 23.82
CA LYS A 135 -28.96 -7.35 23.27
C LYS A 135 -28.95 -7.25 21.74
N LYS A 136 -28.57 -8.35 21.07
CA LYS A 136 -28.50 -8.44 19.59
C LYS A 136 -29.80 -8.04 18.88
N GLU A 137 -30.95 -8.31 19.49
CA GLU A 137 -32.27 -7.95 18.97
C GLU A 137 -32.52 -6.43 18.87
N ASN A 138 -31.87 -5.65 19.73
CA ASN A 138 -32.09 -4.21 19.84
C ASN A 138 -30.94 -3.38 19.23
N TYR A 139 -29.71 -3.91 19.31
CA TYR A 139 -28.48 -3.23 18.86
C TYR A 139 -27.56 -4.25 18.16
N PRO A 140 -27.87 -4.68 16.92
CA PRO A 140 -27.11 -5.73 16.25
C PRO A 140 -25.66 -5.33 15.98
N GLU A 141 -25.39 -4.07 15.64
CA GLU A 141 -24.04 -3.54 15.38
C GLU A 141 -23.24 -3.43 16.68
N HIS A 142 -23.75 -2.73 17.70
CA HIS A 142 -23.09 -2.62 19.01
C HIS A 142 -22.88 -3.97 19.70
N ALA A 143 -23.81 -4.93 19.52
CA ALA A 143 -23.62 -6.28 20.06
C ALA A 143 -22.48 -7.03 19.35
N ARG A 144 -22.33 -6.87 18.04
CA ARG A 144 -21.22 -7.46 17.28
C ARG A 144 -19.89 -6.80 17.65
N ALA A 145 -19.83 -5.47 17.71
CA ALA A 145 -18.64 -4.73 18.12
C ALA A 145 -18.22 -5.08 19.57
N MET A 146 -19.17 -5.21 20.49
CA MET A 146 -18.90 -5.63 21.88
C MET A 146 -18.41 -7.09 21.98
N ASP A 147 -19.00 -8.01 21.22
CA ASP A 147 -18.54 -9.40 21.15
C ASP A 147 -17.11 -9.46 20.57
N HIS A 148 -16.81 -8.66 19.54
CA HIS A 148 -15.48 -8.55 18.94
C HIS A 148 -14.47 -7.97 19.94
N LEU A 149 -14.78 -6.84 20.57
CA LEU A 149 -13.93 -6.20 21.58
C LEU A 149 -13.56 -7.17 22.71
N LYS A 150 -14.56 -7.85 23.30
CA LYS A 150 -14.35 -8.82 24.39
C LYS A 150 -13.49 -9.99 23.96
N LYS A 151 -13.72 -10.52 22.75
CA LYS A 151 -12.93 -11.62 22.19
C LYS A 151 -11.49 -11.18 21.95
N THR A 152 -11.29 -9.99 21.38
CA THR A 152 -9.96 -9.46 21.11
C THR A 152 -9.19 -9.21 22.41
N LEU A 153 -9.78 -8.54 23.40
CA LEU A 153 -9.15 -8.33 24.72
C LEU A 153 -8.74 -9.64 25.39
N LYS A 154 -9.62 -10.64 25.37
CA LYS A 154 -9.33 -11.97 25.91
C LYS A 154 -8.18 -12.66 25.18
N ASN A 155 -8.17 -12.63 23.85
CA ASN A 155 -7.08 -13.23 23.08
C ASN A 155 -5.74 -12.54 23.41
N LEU A 156 -5.73 -11.21 23.52
CA LEU A 156 -4.53 -10.43 23.83
C LEU A 156 -4.01 -10.67 25.25
N SER A 157 -4.90 -10.93 26.22
CA SER A 157 -4.50 -11.23 27.60
C SER A 157 -4.02 -12.67 27.79
N GLU A 158 -4.54 -13.62 27.00
CA GLU A 158 -4.16 -15.04 26.97
C GLU A 158 -2.81 -15.26 26.25
N GLU A 159 -2.48 -14.44 25.24
CA GLU A 159 -1.18 -14.45 24.55
C GLU A 159 -0.05 -13.93 25.47
N ARG A 160 0.38 -14.78 26.41
CA ARG A 160 1.38 -14.47 27.42
C ARG A 160 2.73 -15.11 27.11
N LEU A 161 3.50 -14.50 26.21
CA LEU A 161 4.90 -14.86 26.08
C LEU A 161 5.69 -14.25 27.25
N ASN A 162 6.47 -15.07 27.95
CA ASN A 162 7.49 -14.58 28.88
C ASN A 162 8.83 -14.42 28.13
N GLU A 163 9.83 -13.81 28.78
CA GLU A 163 11.13 -13.55 28.12
C GLU A 163 11.84 -14.83 27.70
N ASP A 164 11.76 -15.88 28.51
CA ASP A 164 12.36 -17.19 28.23
C ASP A 164 11.70 -17.85 27.02
N ASP A 165 10.37 -17.71 26.86
CA ASP A 165 9.63 -18.21 25.71
C ASP A 165 10.11 -17.51 24.44
N PHE A 166 10.26 -16.17 24.45
CA PHE A 166 10.80 -15.43 23.31
C PHE A 166 12.19 -15.92 22.92
N VAL A 167 13.07 -16.09 23.90
CA VAL A 167 14.45 -16.57 23.69
C VAL A 167 14.45 -18.00 23.13
N SER A 168 13.61 -18.88 23.66
CA SER A 168 13.49 -20.28 23.21
C SER A 168 12.93 -20.36 21.80
N ASP A 169 11.82 -19.68 21.52
CA ASP A 169 11.17 -19.66 20.20
C ASP A 169 12.11 -19.09 19.13
N ALA A 170 12.86 -18.03 19.46
CA ALA A 170 13.84 -17.46 18.55
C ALA A 170 15.00 -18.40 18.27
N ARG A 171 15.42 -19.19 19.28
CA ARG A 171 16.45 -20.21 19.11
C ARG A 171 16.01 -21.28 18.12
N ASP A 172 14.81 -21.82 18.32
CA ASP A 172 14.26 -22.87 17.47
C ASP A 172 13.98 -22.35 16.05
N ALA A 173 13.40 -21.15 15.95
CA ALA A 173 13.13 -20.51 14.67
C ALA A 173 14.43 -20.18 13.89
N SER A 174 15.50 -19.79 14.58
CA SER A 174 16.80 -19.49 13.95
C SER A 174 17.33 -20.66 13.12
N ILE A 175 17.20 -21.89 13.62
CA ILE A 175 17.65 -23.10 12.94
C ILE A 175 16.90 -23.25 11.61
N ILE A 176 15.57 -23.13 11.66
CA ILE A 176 14.71 -23.25 10.49
C ILE A 176 14.98 -22.10 9.50
N ASN A 177 15.09 -20.87 9.99
CA ASN A 177 15.30 -19.68 9.17
C ASN A 177 16.66 -19.71 8.46
N THR A 178 17.71 -20.10 9.18
CA THR A 178 19.05 -20.27 8.61
C THR A 178 19.06 -21.34 7.52
N ALA A 179 18.40 -22.48 7.77
CA ALA A 179 18.26 -23.52 6.76
C ALA A 179 17.51 -23.03 5.51
N LEU A 180 16.41 -22.28 5.68
CA LEU A 180 15.65 -21.69 4.58
C LEU A 180 16.46 -20.65 3.79
N ILE A 181 17.21 -19.78 4.47
CA ILE A 181 18.07 -18.78 3.82
C ILE A 181 19.16 -19.46 2.98
N ASN A 182 19.81 -20.48 3.54
CA ASN A 182 20.84 -21.26 2.83
C ASN A 182 20.25 -22.02 1.64
N LEU A 183 19.06 -22.62 1.80
CA LEU A 183 18.35 -23.28 0.70
C LEU A 183 18.04 -22.29 -0.43
N ALA A 184 17.54 -21.09 -0.09
CA ALA A 184 17.26 -20.05 -1.08
C ALA A 184 18.54 -19.61 -1.82
N LYS A 185 19.65 -19.41 -1.09
CA LYS A 185 20.95 -19.05 -1.69
C LYS A 185 21.46 -20.13 -2.64
N ASN A 186 21.48 -21.39 -2.19
CA ASN A 186 21.93 -22.52 -3.01
C ASN A 186 21.04 -22.70 -4.25
N THR A 187 19.72 -22.51 -4.11
CA THR A 187 18.78 -22.58 -5.24
C THR A 187 19.07 -21.48 -6.26
N TYR A 188 19.29 -20.25 -5.80
CA TYR A 188 19.67 -19.13 -6.67
C TYR A 188 20.97 -19.41 -7.43
N GLN A 189 22.02 -19.86 -6.72
CA GLN A 189 23.31 -20.19 -7.32
C GLN A 189 23.20 -21.31 -8.37
N ASN A 190 22.48 -22.39 -8.06
CA ASN A 190 22.24 -23.47 -9.00
C ASN A 190 21.47 -23.00 -10.24
N CYS A 191 20.47 -22.13 -10.06
CA CYS A 191 19.73 -21.53 -11.18
C CYS A 191 20.65 -20.68 -12.07
N VAL A 192 21.56 -19.90 -11.48
CA VAL A 192 22.57 -19.14 -12.24
C VAL A 192 23.48 -20.07 -13.04
N CYS A 193 24.00 -21.15 -12.44
CA CYS A 193 24.84 -22.13 -13.15
C CYS A 193 24.10 -22.76 -14.34
N ILE A 194 22.86 -23.24 -14.13
CA ILE A 194 22.04 -23.84 -15.19
C ILE A 194 21.80 -22.84 -16.33
N LYS A 195 21.48 -21.59 -16.01
CA LYS A 195 21.30 -20.54 -17.02
C LYS A 195 22.57 -20.30 -17.84
N GLN A 196 23.73 -20.26 -17.19
CA GLN A 196 25.03 -20.10 -17.86
C GLN A 196 25.35 -21.28 -18.78
N GLU A 197 25.16 -22.51 -18.32
CA GLU A 197 25.36 -23.73 -19.13
C GLU A 197 24.48 -23.74 -20.39
N ASN A 198 23.29 -23.16 -20.31
CA ASN A 198 22.33 -23.11 -21.41
C ASN A 198 22.40 -21.80 -22.23
N THR A 199 23.35 -20.90 -21.94
CA THR A 199 23.43 -19.56 -22.58
C THR A 199 22.08 -18.81 -22.51
N ALA A 200 21.40 -18.94 -21.37
CA ALA A 200 20.08 -18.37 -21.14
C ALA A 200 20.16 -17.24 -20.09
N MET A 201 19.20 -16.32 -20.15
CA MET A 201 19.03 -15.28 -19.14
C MET A 201 17.54 -14.97 -18.96
N TYR A 202 17.17 -14.60 -17.74
CA TYR A 202 15.88 -13.99 -17.44
C TYR A 202 15.93 -12.48 -17.62
N PHE A 203 14.77 -11.84 -17.75
CA PHE A 203 14.69 -10.37 -17.80
C PHE A 203 15.35 -9.70 -16.58
N SER A 204 15.19 -10.28 -15.38
CA SER A 204 15.84 -9.77 -14.17
C SER A 204 17.36 -9.89 -14.20
N ASP A 205 17.92 -10.84 -14.97
CA ASP A 205 19.37 -10.98 -15.10
C ASP A 205 19.94 -9.85 -15.97
N MET A 206 19.17 -9.29 -16.90
CA MET A 206 19.63 -8.20 -17.78
C MET A 206 20.01 -6.97 -16.96
N GLU A 207 19.13 -6.53 -16.05
CA GLU A 207 19.40 -5.39 -15.16
C GLU A 207 20.58 -5.68 -14.24
N ARG A 208 20.65 -6.91 -13.69
CA ARG A 208 21.75 -7.30 -12.81
C ARG A 208 23.09 -7.30 -13.55
N TYR A 209 23.16 -7.93 -14.72
CA TYR A 209 24.41 -7.99 -15.49
C TYR A 209 24.83 -6.62 -15.99
N ALA A 210 23.89 -5.76 -16.38
CA ALA A 210 24.20 -4.37 -16.68
C ALA A 210 24.86 -3.67 -15.48
N TYR A 211 24.27 -3.81 -14.29
CA TYR A 211 24.85 -3.27 -13.06
C TYR A 211 26.25 -3.83 -12.75
N GLU A 212 26.44 -5.15 -12.81
CA GLU A 212 27.75 -5.77 -12.57
C GLU A 212 28.82 -5.32 -13.58
N ILE A 213 28.45 -5.17 -14.86
CA ILE A 213 29.35 -4.64 -15.89
C ILE A 213 29.73 -3.18 -15.58
N LEU A 214 28.74 -2.37 -15.17
CA LEU A 214 28.95 -0.95 -14.88
C LEU A 214 29.75 -0.71 -13.59
N LYS A 215 29.84 -1.70 -12.67
CA LYS A 215 30.75 -1.59 -11.50
C LYS A 215 32.22 -1.39 -11.93
N HIS A 216 32.56 -1.80 -13.15
CA HIS A 216 33.85 -1.49 -13.75
C HIS A 216 33.84 -0.03 -14.28
N GLU A 217 34.42 0.89 -13.52
CA GLU A 217 34.39 2.33 -13.84
C GLU A 217 34.92 2.67 -15.24
N ASN A 218 35.87 1.90 -15.77
CA ASN A 218 36.34 2.08 -17.14
C ASN A 218 35.23 1.84 -18.19
N VAL A 219 34.28 0.94 -17.92
CA VAL A 219 33.12 0.70 -18.79
C VAL A 219 32.06 1.77 -18.58
N ALA A 220 31.73 2.06 -17.31
CA ALA A 220 30.76 3.10 -16.97
C ALA A 220 31.16 4.45 -17.56
N LYS A 221 32.43 4.84 -17.43
CA LYS A 221 32.97 6.08 -18.01
C LYS A 221 32.83 6.13 -19.53
N VAL A 222 33.11 5.05 -20.25
CA VAL A 222 32.96 5.03 -21.72
C VAL A 222 31.50 5.28 -22.11
N ILE A 223 30.53 4.72 -21.37
CA ILE A 223 29.11 4.97 -21.64
C ILE A 223 28.75 6.41 -21.27
N ARG A 224 29.17 6.87 -20.10
CA ARG A 224 28.93 8.21 -19.56
C ARG A 224 29.44 9.32 -20.46
N ASP A 225 30.65 9.15 -21.01
CA ASP A 225 31.28 10.11 -21.92
C ASP A 225 30.56 10.19 -23.28
N ASN A 226 29.79 9.16 -23.66
CA ASN A 226 29.01 9.12 -24.89
C ASN A 226 27.55 9.59 -24.74
N LEU A 227 27.05 9.74 -23.51
CA LEU A 227 25.68 10.18 -23.24
C LEU A 227 25.68 11.66 -22.81
N GLN A 228 25.20 12.52 -23.69
CA GLN A 228 25.06 13.95 -23.40
C GLN A 228 23.91 14.23 -22.42
N GLU A 229 22.82 13.48 -22.54
CA GLU A 229 21.63 13.60 -21.71
C GLU A 229 20.92 12.24 -21.63
N VAL A 230 20.33 11.95 -20.47
CA VAL A 230 19.54 10.75 -20.20
C VAL A 230 18.16 11.17 -19.72
N MET A 231 17.14 10.87 -20.51
CA MET A 231 15.74 11.17 -20.20
C MET A 231 15.03 9.90 -19.74
N ILE A 232 14.35 9.97 -18.61
CA ILE A 232 13.60 8.86 -18.03
C ILE A 232 12.15 9.30 -17.85
N ASP A 233 11.26 8.60 -18.55
CA ASP A 233 9.81 8.73 -18.37
C ASP A 233 9.32 7.68 -17.36
N GLU A 234 8.14 7.92 -16.77
CA GLU A 234 7.51 7.04 -15.75
C GLU A 234 8.45 6.70 -14.58
N PHE A 235 9.24 7.67 -14.11
CA PHE A 235 10.26 7.45 -13.06
C PHE A 235 9.68 6.93 -11.74
N GLN A 236 8.39 7.17 -11.45
CA GLN A 236 7.72 6.62 -10.27
C GLN A 236 7.72 5.08 -10.23
N ASP A 237 7.81 4.43 -11.40
CA ASP A 237 7.80 2.98 -11.54
C ASP A 237 9.21 2.36 -11.57
N THR A 238 10.24 3.19 -11.35
CA THR A 238 11.65 2.78 -11.37
C THR A 238 12.04 2.06 -10.07
N SER A 239 12.80 0.97 -10.19
CA SER A 239 13.39 0.25 -9.06
C SER A 239 14.71 0.89 -8.60
N LYS A 240 15.17 0.59 -7.37
CA LYS A 240 16.45 1.12 -6.88
C LYS A 240 17.64 0.65 -7.74
N LEU A 241 17.59 -0.57 -8.28
CA LEU A 241 18.62 -1.10 -9.18
C LEU A 241 18.67 -0.29 -10.48
N GLN A 242 17.52 -0.03 -11.09
CA GLN A 242 17.43 0.76 -12.32
C GLN A 242 17.94 2.20 -12.14
N ASP A 243 17.53 2.89 -11.06
CA ASP A 243 18.04 4.24 -10.76
C ASP A 243 19.56 4.24 -10.50
N THR A 244 20.08 3.21 -9.84
CA THR A 244 21.54 3.06 -9.66
C THR A 244 22.24 2.89 -11.02
N ILE A 245 21.69 2.09 -11.93
CA ILE A 245 22.22 1.94 -13.30
C ILE A 245 22.20 3.29 -14.04
N ILE A 246 21.09 4.04 -13.94
CA ILE A 246 20.95 5.38 -14.55
C ILE A 246 22.05 6.32 -14.03
N GLU A 247 22.26 6.36 -12.71
CA GLU A 247 23.32 7.17 -12.09
C GLU A 247 24.74 6.73 -12.52
N MET A 248 24.94 5.44 -12.76
CA MET A 248 26.23 4.91 -13.23
C MET A 248 26.53 5.24 -14.69
N ILE A 249 25.52 5.41 -15.55
CA ILE A 249 25.72 5.70 -16.97
C ILE A 249 25.62 7.18 -17.32
N ALA A 250 25.09 8.02 -16.43
CA ALA A 250 24.90 9.45 -16.69
C ALA A 250 25.88 10.32 -15.91
N ASN A 251 26.16 11.51 -16.43
CA ASN A 251 26.72 12.58 -15.60
C ASN A 251 25.62 13.13 -14.68
N PRO A 252 25.91 13.50 -13.42
CA PRO A 252 24.89 13.93 -12.46
C PRO A 252 23.95 15.03 -12.96
N ASN A 253 24.47 15.97 -13.75
CA ASN A 253 23.72 17.12 -14.26
C ASN A 253 23.07 16.87 -15.64
N CYS A 254 23.10 15.64 -16.13
CA CYS A 254 22.62 15.25 -17.47
C CYS A 254 21.41 14.30 -17.39
N ILE A 255 20.71 14.26 -16.26
CA ILE A 255 19.58 13.35 -16.05
C ILE A 255 18.28 14.14 -15.95
N PHE A 256 17.37 13.90 -16.88
CA PHE A 256 16.02 14.46 -16.88
C PHE A 256 15.01 13.37 -16.51
N ARG A 257 14.28 13.57 -15.41
CA ARG A 257 13.31 12.59 -14.88
C ARG A 257 11.90 13.16 -14.96
N VAL A 258 10.98 12.38 -15.53
CA VAL A 258 9.55 12.69 -15.61
C VAL A 258 8.78 11.55 -14.94
N GLY A 259 7.74 11.90 -14.19
CA GLY A 259 6.88 10.92 -13.55
C GLY A 259 5.81 11.56 -12.67
N ASP A 260 4.96 10.72 -12.10
CA ASP A 260 3.93 11.11 -11.15
C ASP A 260 3.80 10.05 -10.05
N THR A 261 4.16 10.39 -8.81
CA THR A 261 4.06 9.47 -7.67
C THR A 261 2.65 8.93 -7.45
N LYS A 262 1.61 9.68 -7.87
CA LYS A 262 0.20 9.27 -7.75
C LYS A 262 -0.19 8.14 -8.70
N GLN A 263 0.59 7.93 -9.75
CA GLN A 263 0.32 6.94 -10.79
C GLN A 263 1.12 5.65 -10.62
N SER A 264 1.94 5.55 -9.57
CA SER A 264 2.68 4.31 -9.29
C SER A 264 1.73 3.20 -8.88
N ILE A 265 1.41 2.32 -9.83
CA ILE A 265 0.61 1.12 -9.63
C ILE A 265 1.44 -0.17 -9.69
N TYR A 266 2.75 -0.08 -9.96
CA TYR A 266 3.63 -1.23 -10.14
C TYR A 266 4.44 -1.64 -8.90
N ARG A 267 3.92 -1.39 -7.69
CA ARG A 267 4.59 -1.80 -6.42
C ARG A 267 4.92 -3.30 -6.38
N PHE A 268 4.10 -4.15 -7.02
CA PHE A 268 4.35 -5.59 -7.12
C PHE A 268 5.60 -5.95 -7.96
N ARG A 269 6.10 -5.02 -8.78
CA ARG A 269 7.36 -5.12 -9.53
C ARG A 269 8.53 -4.41 -8.84
N GLN A 270 8.40 -4.12 -7.54
CA GLN A 270 9.41 -3.43 -6.74
C GLN A 270 9.65 -1.95 -7.11
N ALA A 271 8.74 -1.31 -7.84
CA ALA A 271 8.71 0.14 -7.97
C ALA A 271 8.63 0.80 -6.58
N LYS A 272 9.42 1.88 -6.37
CA LYS A 272 9.47 2.60 -5.10
C LYS A 272 9.10 4.08 -5.31
N PRO A 273 7.83 4.50 -5.11
CA PRO A 273 7.43 5.91 -5.16
C PRO A 273 8.27 6.83 -4.26
N ALA A 274 8.71 6.28 -3.13
CA ALA A 274 9.59 6.95 -2.19
C ALA A 274 10.92 7.43 -2.83
N LEU A 275 11.41 6.73 -3.87
CA LEU A 275 12.62 7.14 -4.60
C LEU A 275 12.40 8.46 -5.33
N MET A 276 11.31 8.58 -6.08
CA MET A 276 10.93 9.81 -6.75
C MET A 276 10.73 10.95 -5.75
N ARG A 277 10.08 10.68 -4.62
CA ARG A 277 9.93 11.69 -3.55
C ARG A 277 11.25 12.14 -2.94
N SER A 278 12.18 11.23 -2.68
CA SER A 278 13.52 11.60 -2.17
C SER A 278 14.18 12.60 -3.12
N LYS A 279 14.18 12.28 -4.43
CA LYS A 279 14.73 13.16 -5.45
C LYS A 279 14.00 14.51 -5.52
N LEU A 280 12.67 14.53 -5.43
CA LEU A 280 11.88 15.77 -5.40
C LEU A 280 12.12 16.62 -4.14
N ASN A 281 12.39 15.99 -3.00
CA ASN A 281 12.69 16.68 -1.74
C ASN A 281 14.12 17.23 -1.71
N GLU A 282 15.06 16.52 -2.35
CA GLU A 282 16.44 16.96 -2.55
C GLU A 282 16.57 18.05 -3.62
N SER A 283 15.54 18.24 -4.46
CA SER A 283 15.56 19.19 -5.57
C SER A 283 15.00 20.56 -5.19
N GLU A 284 15.69 21.61 -5.63
CA GLU A 284 15.22 22.98 -5.47
C GLU A 284 14.05 23.26 -6.42
N LYS A 285 12.99 23.90 -5.91
CA LYS A 285 11.83 24.28 -6.73
C LYS A 285 12.24 25.44 -7.63
N ILE A 286 12.00 25.33 -8.93
CA ILE A 286 12.10 26.49 -9.82
C ILE A 286 10.92 27.41 -9.52
N VAL A 287 11.17 28.56 -8.88
CA VAL A 287 10.15 29.53 -8.47
C VAL A 287 10.05 30.70 -9.47
N GLU A 288 11.09 30.96 -10.25
CA GLU A 288 11.16 32.03 -11.25
C GLU A 288 11.63 31.47 -12.61
N GLU A 289 11.33 32.13 -13.73
CA GLU A 289 11.80 31.75 -15.08
C GLU A 289 13.34 31.85 -15.26
N THR A 290 14.07 32.10 -14.18
CA THR A 290 15.52 32.18 -14.12
C THR A 290 16.07 30.95 -13.39
N ILE A 291 16.82 30.12 -14.13
CA ILE A 291 17.61 29.02 -13.57
C ILE A 291 18.82 29.63 -12.88
N ASP A 292 18.96 29.44 -11.57
CA ASP A 292 20.21 29.75 -10.89
C ASP A 292 21.25 28.69 -11.28
N THR A 293 22.36 29.13 -11.88
CA THR A 293 23.48 28.27 -12.27
C THR A 293 24.17 27.56 -11.10
N SER A 294 23.86 27.93 -9.84
CA SER A 294 24.32 27.23 -8.65
C SER A 294 23.50 25.98 -8.30
N MET A 295 22.32 25.81 -8.90
CA MET A 295 21.42 24.69 -8.63
C MET A 295 22.03 23.37 -9.09
N GLN A 296 22.10 22.39 -8.19
CA GLN A 296 22.55 21.03 -8.51
C GLN A 296 21.44 20.17 -9.09
N SER A 297 20.19 20.44 -8.70
CA SER A 297 18.99 19.72 -9.14
C SER A 297 17.79 20.66 -9.06
N ALA A 298 16.87 20.49 -10.01
CA ALA A 298 15.69 21.33 -10.10
C ALA A 298 14.44 20.47 -10.26
N LYS A 299 13.35 20.85 -9.58
CA LYS A 299 12.03 20.26 -9.79
C LYS A 299 11.10 21.22 -10.54
N ILE A 300 10.38 20.67 -11.51
CA ILE A 300 9.36 21.35 -12.31
C ILE A 300 8.03 20.64 -12.07
N ILE A 301 7.00 21.41 -11.72
CA ILE A 301 5.65 20.88 -11.48
C ILE A 301 4.73 21.36 -12.59
N LEU A 302 4.09 20.42 -13.27
CA LEU A 302 3.13 20.69 -14.33
C LEU A 302 1.71 20.64 -13.75
N SER A 303 1.23 21.78 -13.26
CA SER A 303 -0.08 21.88 -12.60
C SER A 303 -1.26 22.05 -13.56
N ARG A 304 -1.04 22.07 -14.88
CA ARG A 304 -2.10 22.23 -15.88
C ARG A 304 -2.37 20.93 -16.61
N ASN A 305 -3.62 20.47 -16.56
CA ASN A 305 -4.11 19.31 -17.29
C ASN A 305 -4.72 19.76 -18.63
N TYR A 306 -4.20 19.20 -19.73
CA TYR A 306 -4.61 19.50 -21.09
C TYR A 306 -5.47 18.41 -21.74
N ARG A 307 -5.82 17.37 -20.98
CA ARG A 307 -6.39 16.11 -21.49
C ARG A 307 -7.87 15.96 -21.17
N SER A 308 -8.30 16.46 -20.01
CA SER A 308 -9.61 16.13 -19.44
C SER A 308 -10.47 17.36 -19.22
N ASP A 309 -11.79 17.14 -19.28
CA ASP A 309 -12.79 18.15 -18.95
C ASP A 309 -12.70 18.59 -17.48
N ALA A 310 -13.06 19.85 -17.22
CA ALA A 310 -12.98 20.44 -15.88
C ALA A 310 -13.74 19.63 -14.81
N ARG A 311 -14.91 19.05 -15.16
CA ARG A 311 -15.70 18.26 -14.20
C ARG A 311 -14.96 17.02 -13.74
N ILE A 312 -14.25 16.33 -14.65
CA ILE A 312 -13.43 15.16 -14.32
C ILE A 312 -12.31 15.57 -13.36
N ILE A 313 -11.58 16.63 -13.69
CA ILE A 313 -10.44 17.11 -12.88
C ILE A 313 -10.90 17.52 -11.49
N GLN A 314 -11.97 18.32 -11.39
CA GLN A 314 -12.52 18.76 -10.11
C GLN A 314 -12.95 17.58 -9.24
N PHE A 315 -13.67 16.62 -9.82
CA PHE A 315 -14.09 15.43 -9.10
C PHE A 315 -12.89 14.60 -8.61
N THR A 316 -11.91 14.35 -9.47
CA THR A 316 -10.69 13.63 -9.12
C THR A 316 -9.97 14.34 -7.96
N ASN A 317 -9.76 15.66 -8.04
CA ASN A 317 -9.13 16.43 -6.98
C ASN A 317 -9.90 16.31 -5.65
N ILE A 318 -11.23 16.47 -5.66
CA ILE A 318 -12.07 16.37 -4.45
C ILE A 318 -12.02 14.97 -3.84
N LEU A 319 -12.10 13.93 -4.69
CA LEU A 319 -12.08 12.54 -4.24
C LEU A 319 -10.74 12.21 -3.57
N PHE A 320 -9.62 12.45 -4.26
CA PHE A 320 -8.29 12.07 -3.78
C PHE A 320 -7.81 12.92 -2.61
N GLN A 321 -8.22 14.20 -2.51
CA GLN A 321 -7.99 14.99 -1.30
C GLN A 321 -8.61 14.36 -0.05
N LYS A 322 -9.72 13.60 -0.19
CA LYS A 322 -10.34 12.90 0.93
C LYS A 322 -9.71 11.53 1.17
N ILE A 323 -9.57 10.71 0.13
CA ILE A 323 -9.19 9.30 0.31
C ILE A 323 -7.69 9.07 0.48
N MET A 324 -6.81 9.94 -0.04
CA MET A 324 -5.36 9.81 0.11
C MET A 324 -4.80 10.56 1.32
N ASN A 325 -5.59 11.40 1.98
CA ASN A 325 -5.16 12.15 3.16
C ASN A 325 -5.71 11.57 4.47
N VAL A 326 -6.17 10.31 4.44
CA VAL A 326 -6.48 9.53 5.65
C VAL A 326 -5.19 9.20 6.42
N LYS A 327 -5.29 8.97 7.73
CA LYS A 327 -4.13 8.79 8.62
C LYS A 327 -3.27 7.57 8.22
N GLU A 328 -3.90 6.55 7.67
CA GLU A 328 -3.31 5.28 7.29
C GLU A 328 -2.62 5.32 5.92
N SER A 329 -2.82 6.39 5.14
CA SER A 329 -2.21 6.52 3.82
C SER A 329 -0.72 6.83 3.95
N THR A 330 0.11 6.02 3.32
CA THR A 330 1.57 6.27 3.23
C THR A 330 1.88 7.43 2.30
N GLU A 331 0.98 7.73 1.38
CA GLU A 331 1.12 8.75 0.35
C GLU A 331 0.06 9.84 0.56
N LYS A 332 0.46 11.11 0.58
CA LYS A 332 -0.50 12.23 0.71
C LYS A 332 -0.76 12.86 -0.65
N TYR A 333 -1.97 13.39 -0.80
CA TYR A 333 -2.36 14.22 -1.95
C TYR A 333 -2.25 15.69 -1.53
N GLY A 334 -1.11 16.30 -1.85
CA GLY A 334 -0.71 17.63 -1.40
C GLY A 334 -1.09 18.76 -2.37
N GLU A 335 -0.65 19.99 -2.08
CA GLU A 335 -0.92 21.15 -2.94
C GLU A 335 -0.29 21.03 -4.32
N ASP A 336 0.94 20.52 -4.38
CA ASP A 336 1.68 20.29 -5.63
C ASP A 336 1.02 19.19 -6.51
N ASP A 337 0.09 18.40 -5.96
CA ASP A 337 -0.66 17.35 -6.68
C ASP A 337 -1.96 17.83 -7.32
N ILE A 338 -2.46 18.99 -6.90
CA ILE A 338 -3.70 19.58 -7.40
C ILE A 338 -3.43 20.16 -8.78
N VAL A 339 -4.18 19.70 -9.78
CA VAL A 339 -4.09 20.21 -11.16
C VAL A 339 -5.29 21.08 -11.51
N ASP A 340 -5.03 22.17 -12.25
CA ASP A 340 -6.03 23.01 -12.90
C ASP A 340 -6.28 22.50 -14.33
N TRP A 341 -7.45 22.80 -14.89
CA TRP A 341 -7.78 22.41 -16.26
C TRP A 341 -7.39 23.50 -17.25
N PHE A 342 -6.91 23.08 -18.42
CA PHE A 342 -6.58 23.99 -19.51
C PHE A 342 -6.91 23.39 -20.88
N PRO A 343 -7.46 24.18 -21.83
CA PRO A 343 -7.93 25.56 -21.67
C PRO A 343 -9.13 25.65 -20.71
N LYS A 344 -9.36 26.84 -20.14
CA LYS A 344 -10.56 27.05 -19.32
C LYS A 344 -11.77 27.05 -20.23
N ASN A 345 -12.60 26.02 -20.11
CA ASN A 345 -13.90 25.95 -20.76
C ASN A 345 -14.97 26.49 -19.80
N ASP A 346 -15.76 27.45 -20.26
CA ASP A 346 -16.84 28.08 -19.47
C ASP A 346 -18.07 27.16 -19.32
N SER A 347 -18.15 26.08 -20.11
CA SER A 347 -19.23 25.10 -20.07
C SER A 347 -18.65 23.68 -20.15
N PRO A 348 -18.11 23.14 -19.04
CA PRO A 348 -17.65 21.76 -19.02
C PRO A 348 -18.80 20.82 -19.30
N GLU A 349 -18.58 19.68 -19.95
CA GLU A 349 -19.65 18.79 -20.47
C GLU A 349 -19.70 17.42 -19.76
N ALA A 350 -18.58 16.95 -19.22
CA ALA A 350 -18.44 15.58 -18.74
C ALA A 350 -19.38 15.24 -17.57
N LEU A 351 -20.10 14.13 -17.66
CA LEU A 351 -20.99 13.65 -16.61
C LEU A 351 -20.31 12.56 -15.77
N ILE A 352 -20.45 12.65 -14.44
CA ILE A 352 -19.89 11.68 -13.49
C ILE A 352 -21.06 10.98 -12.82
N GLU A 353 -21.20 9.69 -13.09
CA GLU A 353 -22.32 8.88 -12.60
C GLU A 353 -21.82 7.79 -11.66
N PHE A 354 -22.57 7.57 -10.57
CA PHE A 354 -22.38 6.45 -9.66
C PHE A 354 -23.60 5.53 -9.74
N ALA A 355 -23.37 4.28 -10.09
CA ALA A 355 -24.39 3.25 -10.05
C ALA A 355 -24.10 2.31 -8.88
N SER A 356 -25.10 2.13 -8.01
CA SER A 356 -25.06 1.18 -6.90
C SER A 356 -26.20 0.18 -7.05
N TYR A 357 -25.90 -1.10 -6.80
CA TYR A 357 -26.88 -2.17 -6.76
C TYR A 357 -27.05 -2.64 -5.31
N THR A 358 -28.29 -2.69 -4.83
CA THR A 358 -28.62 -3.19 -3.49
C THR A 358 -29.60 -4.36 -3.63
N PRO A 359 -29.21 -5.59 -3.25
CA PRO A 359 -30.11 -6.74 -3.28
C PRO A 359 -31.29 -6.51 -2.33
N LYS A 360 -32.53 -6.80 -2.77
CA LYS A 360 -33.74 -6.57 -1.96
C LYS A 360 -33.82 -7.42 -0.68
N ASN A 361 -33.04 -8.50 -0.55
CA ASN A 361 -33.21 -9.52 0.50
C ASN A 361 -31.92 -9.93 1.24
N GLN A 362 -30.85 -9.13 1.26
CA GLN A 362 -29.67 -9.43 2.07
C GLN A 362 -29.34 -8.32 3.07
N THR A 363 -29.66 -8.57 4.34
CA THR A 363 -29.00 -8.00 5.51
C THR A 363 -27.66 -8.71 5.75
N ALA A 364 -26.85 -8.87 4.70
CA ALA A 364 -25.54 -9.49 4.78
C ALA A 364 -24.48 -8.42 4.53
N ILE A 365 -23.65 -8.23 5.54
CA ILE A 365 -22.34 -7.59 5.44
C ILE A 365 -21.62 -8.25 4.27
N VAL A 366 -21.13 -7.44 3.34
CA VAL A 366 -20.12 -7.85 2.37
C VAL A 366 -18.90 -8.24 3.20
N SER A 367 -18.65 -9.53 3.37
CA SER A 367 -17.31 -10.01 3.74
C SER A 367 -16.38 -9.61 2.61
N ASP A 368 -15.20 -9.06 2.93
CA ASP A 368 -14.11 -8.76 2.00
C ASP A 368 -13.54 -10.02 1.29
N ASP A 369 -14.23 -11.17 1.36
CA ASP A 369 -13.86 -12.39 0.64
C ASP A 369 -14.22 -12.22 -0.85
N GLU A 370 -13.17 -12.25 -1.67
CA GLU A 370 -13.01 -11.68 -3.01
C GLU A 370 -13.86 -12.24 -4.17
N ASP A 371 -14.99 -12.89 -3.91
CA ASP A 371 -15.85 -13.40 -4.98
C ASP A 371 -17.25 -12.78 -4.93
N GLU A 372 -17.40 -11.63 -5.62
CA GLU A 372 -18.72 -11.13 -6.02
C GLU A 372 -19.51 -12.25 -6.72
N ASP A 373 -20.76 -12.45 -6.28
CA ASP A 373 -21.71 -13.41 -6.85
C ASP A 373 -21.76 -13.26 -8.38
N GLU A 374 -21.74 -14.38 -9.10
CA GLU A 374 -21.75 -14.41 -10.56
C GLU A 374 -22.97 -13.66 -11.14
N ASP A 375 -24.12 -13.73 -10.44
CA ASP A 375 -25.33 -13.01 -10.83
C ASP A 375 -25.13 -11.48 -10.75
N ILE A 376 -24.40 -11.00 -9.74
CA ILE A 376 -24.08 -9.58 -9.57
C ILE A 376 -23.16 -9.11 -10.70
N LYS A 377 -22.13 -9.91 -11.02
CA LYS A 377 -21.21 -9.62 -12.15
C LYS A 377 -21.96 -9.53 -13.47
N MET A 378 -22.91 -10.43 -13.72
CA MET A 378 -23.73 -10.41 -14.92
C MET A 378 -24.69 -9.20 -14.95
N ILE A 379 -25.31 -8.84 -13.82
CA ILE A 379 -26.16 -7.63 -13.72
C ILE A 379 -25.34 -6.38 -14.05
N LYS A 380 -24.16 -6.24 -13.45
CA LYS A 380 -23.23 -5.13 -13.68
C LYS A 380 -22.81 -5.05 -15.16
N ALA A 381 -22.43 -6.18 -15.77
CA ALA A 381 -22.06 -6.23 -17.19
C ALA A 381 -23.20 -5.79 -18.12
N ASN A 382 -24.43 -6.28 -17.87
CA ASN A 382 -25.60 -5.88 -18.64
C ASN A 382 -25.95 -4.41 -18.47
N TRP A 383 -25.81 -3.86 -17.25
CA TRP A 383 -26.01 -2.44 -17.01
C TRP A 383 -25.01 -1.59 -17.79
N ILE A 384 -23.71 -1.95 -17.77
CA ILE A 384 -22.66 -1.27 -18.55
C ILE A 384 -22.98 -1.32 -20.06
N ALA A 385 -23.36 -2.49 -20.58
CA ALA A 385 -23.69 -2.65 -22.00
C ALA A 385 -24.89 -1.78 -22.42
N ASN A 386 -25.95 -1.74 -21.61
CA ASN A 386 -27.11 -0.87 -21.86
C ASN A 386 -26.70 0.60 -21.81
N LYS A 387 -25.89 1.00 -20.83
CA LYS A 387 -25.42 2.38 -20.69
C LYS A 387 -24.63 2.84 -21.91
N ILE A 388 -23.73 2.00 -22.44
CA ILE A 388 -22.97 2.29 -23.66
C ILE A 388 -23.92 2.50 -24.85
N ILE A 389 -24.91 1.63 -25.04
CA ILE A 389 -25.89 1.75 -26.13
C ILE A 389 -26.74 3.02 -25.99
N ASP A 390 -27.23 3.30 -24.79
CA ASP A 390 -28.06 4.48 -24.53
C ASP A 390 -27.27 5.77 -24.81
N THR A 391 -26.03 5.85 -24.32
CA THR A 391 -25.13 6.99 -24.58
C THR A 391 -24.79 7.10 -26.07
N TYR A 392 -24.41 6.00 -26.73
CA TYR A 392 -24.11 5.99 -28.15
C TYR A 392 -25.29 6.48 -29.00
N ASN A 393 -26.51 6.05 -28.69
CA ASN A 393 -27.71 6.46 -29.41
C ASN A 393 -28.06 7.94 -29.18
N GLN A 394 -27.85 8.44 -27.96
CA GLN A 394 -28.03 9.86 -27.64
C GLN A 394 -27.04 10.72 -28.43
N GLU A 395 -25.75 10.37 -28.38
CA GLU A 395 -24.69 11.05 -29.15
C GLU A 395 -24.93 10.96 -30.66
N LEU A 396 -25.41 9.80 -31.16
CA LEU A 396 -25.70 9.62 -32.57
C LEU A 396 -26.83 10.55 -33.04
N LYS A 397 -27.84 10.76 -32.18
CA LYS A 397 -28.94 11.68 -32.47
C LYS A 397 -28.43 13.13 -32.49
N LEU A 398 -27.67 13.54 -31.48
CA LEU A 398 -27.09 14.89 -31.39
C LEU A 398 -26.14 15.17 -32.56
N ALA A 399 -25.31 14.20 -32.94
CA ALA A 399 -24.38 14.34 -34.05
C ALA A 399 -25.09 14.56 -35.39
N LYS A 400 -26.23 13.89 -35.60
CA LYS A 400 -27.06 14.08 -36.79
C LYS A 400 -27.82 15.41 -36.78
N GLU A 401 -28.29 15.87 -35.62
CA GLU A 401 -29.01 17.15 -35.49
C GLU A 401 -28.07 18.35 -35.69
N ASN A 402 -26.83 18.25 -35.23
CA ASN A 402 -25.84 19.33 -35.26
C ASN A 402 -24.84 19.23 -36.42
N ASP A 403 -24.95 18.23 -37.30
CA ASP A 403 -24.02 17.93 -38.39
C ASP A 403 -22.55 17.85 -37.92
N THR A 404 -22.32 17.05 -36.86
CA THR A 404 -21.00 16.84 -36.26
C THR A 404 -20.52 15.40 -36.42
N LYS A 405 -19.30 15.09 -35.96
CA LYS A 405 -18.71 13.75 -36.03
C LYS A 405 -19.60 12.73 -35.34
N LEU A 406 -19.93 11.64 -36.05
CA LEU A 406 -20.69 10.53 -35.48
C LEU A 406 -19.89 9.82 -34.37
N PRO A 407 -20.56 9.36 -33.30
CA PRO A 407 -19.89 8.63 -32.23
C PRO A 407 -19.36 7.28 -32.71
N SER A 408 -18.32 6.78 -32.05
CA SER A 408 -17.73 5.46 -32.30
C SER A 408 -17.69 4.64 -31.01
N PHE A 409 -17.84 3.32 -31.12
CA PHE A 409 -17.58 2.43 -29.98
C PHE A 409 -16.13 2.51 -29.48
N HIS A 410 -15.19 3.01 -30.30
CA HIS A 410 -13.80 3.26 -29.88
C HIS A 410 -13.66 4.41 -28.89
N ASP A 411 -14.69 5.25 -28.74
CA ASP A 411 -14.70 6.34 -27.77
C ASP A 411 -14.99 5.84 -26.34
N PHE A 412 -15.37 4.56 -26.17
CA PHE A 412 -15.63 3.94 -24.88
C PHE A 412 -14.46 3.06 -24.42
N ALA A 413 -14.06 3.23 -23.16
CA ALA A 413 -13.11 2.37 -22.47
C ALA A 413 -13.69 1.90 -21.15
N ILE A 414 -13.55 0.60 -20.83
CA ILE A 414 -13.95 0.02 -19.56
C ILE A 414 -12.71 -0.43 -18.82
N LEU A 415 -12.48 0.15 -17.64
CA LEU A 415 -11.36 -0.19 -16.77
C LEU A 415 -11.83 -1.17 -15.70
N LEU A 416 -11.18 -2.32 -15.61
CA LEU A 416 -11.45 -3.36 -14.63
C LEU A 416 -10.20 -3.58 -13.77
N ARG A 417 -10.42 -3.87 -12.48
CA ARG A 417 -9.32 -4.20 -11.56
C ARG A 417 -8.71 -5.57 -11.85
N SER A 418 -9.50 -6.55 -12.25
CA SER A 418 -9.07 -7.92 -12.53
C SER A 418 -9.68 -8.45 -13.82
N HIS A 419 -9.16 -9.58 -14.31
CA HIS A 419 -9.68 -10.25 -15.51
C HIS A 419 -10.96 -11.06 -15.26
N GLY A 420 -11.37 -11.28 -14.00
CA GLY A 420 -12.54 -12.10 -13.65
C GLY A 420 -13.85 -11.61 -14.28
N ASP A 421 -14.03 -10.29 -14.36
CA ASP A 421 -15.25 -9.67 -14.88
C ASP A 421 -15.33 -9.68 -16.42
N LYS A 422 -14.22 -10.00 -17.12
CA LYS A 422 -14.14 -9.89 -18.60
C LYS A 422 -15.13 -10.82 -19.30
N ALA A 423 -15.35 -12.03 -18.79
CA ALA A 423 -16.25 -13.01 -19.42
C ALA A 423 -17.70 -12.52 -19.46
N TYR A 424 -18.18 -11.91 -18.37
CA TYR A 424 -19.54 -11.36 -18.26
C TYR A 424 -19.74 -10.17 -19.19
N LEU A 425 -18.75 -9.28 -19.30
CA LEU A 425 -18.78 -8.16 -20.26
C LEU A 425 -18.82 -8.65 -21.71
N LYS A 426 -18.03 -9.66 -22.07
CA LYS A 426 -18.10 -10.27 -23.41
C LYS A 426 -19.51 -10.75 -23.72
N ALA A 427 -20.10 -11.55 -22.83
CA ALA A 427 -21.44 -12.08 -23.02
C ALA A 427 -22.49 -10.96 -23.17
N ALA A 428 -22.42 -9.92 -22.33
CA ALA A 428 -23.32 -8.77 -22.42
C ALA A 428 -23.15 -7.97 -23.72
N PHE A 429 -21.91 -7.78 -24.18
CA PHE A 429 -21.60 -7.06 -25.42
C PHE A 429 -22.02 -7.84 -26.66
N GLU A 430 -21.79 -9.16 -26.69
CA GLU A 430 -22.26 -10.04 -27.76
C GLU A 430 -23.79 -10.04 -27.85
N ALA A 431 -24.48 -10.12 -26.71
CA ALA A 431 -25.94 -10.07 -26.65
C ALA A 431 -26.51 -8.73 -27.16
N LYS A 432 -25.74 -7.64 -27.10
CA LYS A 432 -26.13 -6.29 -27.52
C LYS A 432 -25.52 -5.86 -28.86
N GLY A 433 -24.70 -6.70 -29.48
CA GLY A 433 -24.01 -6.38 -30.73
C GLY A 433 -22.97 -5.27 -30.61
N ILE A 434 -22.39 -5.07 -29.41
CA ILE A 434 -21.35 -4.07 -29.16
C ILE A 434 -19.99 -4.69 -29.57
N PRO A 435 -19.24 -4.07 -30.50
CA PRO A 435 -17.89 -4.53 -30.83
C PRO A 435 -16.94 -4.23 -29.67
N TYR A 436 -16.03 -5.16 -29.38
CA TYR A 436 -15.10 -5.03 -28.27
C TYR A 436 -13.68 -5.52 -28.62
N SER A 437 -12.69 -4.99 -27.90
CA SER A 437 -11.30 -5.43 -27.87
C SER A 437 -10.83 -5.46 -26.42
N ILE A 438 -10.06 -6.48 -26.02
CA ILE A 438 -9.83 -6.85 -24.60
C ILE A 438 -8.37 -7.07 -24.29
#